data_AF-F4P4M7-F1
#
_entry.id   AF-F4P4M7-F1
#
_cell.length_a   1.000
_cell.length_b   1.000
_cell.length_c   1.000
_cell.angle_alpha   90.00
_cell.angle_beta   90.00
_cell.angle_gamma   90.00
#
_symmetry.space_group_name_H-M   'P 1'
#
loop_
_entity.id
_entity.type
_entity.pdbx_description
1 polymer ?
#
loop_
_entity_poly.entity_id
_entity_poly.type
_entity_poly.pdbx_seq_one_letter_code
_entity_poly.pdbx_strand_id
1 'polypeptide(L)'
;MTESISDAVSHLETLLQDLDHYSQDASLNAVTSIVSRIMADIKFIRDEYDMRIIAEHVLDFPAFQDLSECLGCISRHPESENRDLLYIQLSILFHFGLSTPNVFRRLVRDDWIPVLKDILLLPDLDVKVSHVTVLLFDHLCQVHEMSLHELDIIDTQLLNYLCELVESSRNDNESFNYAVIRLLITLNGQLMKMRGSVATHDRFLRVLEQRLNHSKTLTENLIFVFNRADTPELQLSITILLIGIFQYTPTRNLFYTNDLTVILDVGIREIQRVHDQNEELLHALVKLLPLVVVSGASSTSHKQVVNVLNKLNESAFTKLPTKRLIQRVVAELSLYDGHDP
;
A
#
# COMPACT_ATOMS: atom_id res chain seq x y z
N MET A 1 24.58 20.31 13.42
CA MET A 1 25.94 19.80 13.19
C MET A 1 25.86 18.93 11.95
N THR A 2 26.35 19.43 10.83
CA THR A 2 26.40 18.71 9.56
C THR A 2 27.60 17.77 9.59
N GLU A 3 27.42 16.54 10.07
CA GLU A 3 28.33 15.45 9.70
C GLU A 3 28.35 15.36 8.17
N SER A 4 29.54 15.30 7.57
CA SER A 4 29.63 15.30 6.12
C SER A 4 29.12 13.96 5.58
N ILE A 5 28.53 13.95 4.38
CA ILE A 5 28.09 12.72 3.70
C ILE A 5 29.24 11.69 3.63
N SER A 6 30.49 12.17 3.53
CA SER A 6 31.69 11.33 3.55
C SER A 6 31.90 10.60 4.87
N ASP A 7 31.57 11.24 6.00
CA ASP A 7 31.75 10.64 7.32
C ASP A 7 30.72 9.52 7.51
N ALA A 8 29.46 9.74 7.15
CA ALA A 8 28.42 8.72 7.26
C ALA A 8 28.71 7.47 6.41
N VAL A 9 29.21 7.66 5.18
CA VAL A 9 29.62 6.53 4.31
C VAL A 9 30.77 5.74 4.93
N SER A 10 31.78 6.42 5.49
CA SER A 10 32.89 5.76 6.17
C SER A 10 32.44 4.96 7.41
N HIS A 11 31.45 5.46 8.16
CA HIS A 11 30.88 4.73 9.29
C HIS A 11 30.10 3.48 8.83
N LEU A 12 29.34 3.58 7.74
CA LEU A 12 28.65 2.43 7.16
C LEU A 12 29.65 1.35 6.70
N GLU A 13 30.71 1.73 5.98
CA GLU A 13 31.76 0.78 5.56
C GLU A 13 32.43 0.09 6.77
N THR A 14 32.72 0.86 7.82
CA THR A 14 33.31 0.33 9.06
C THR A 14 32.35 -0.64 9.74
N LEU A 15 31.06 -0.31 9.82
CA LEU A 15 30.04 -1.18 10.39
C LEU A 15 29.94 -2.50 9.60
N LEU A 16 29.95 -2.45 8.27
CA LEU A 16 29.89 -3.67 7.45
C LEU A 16 31.11 -4.58 7.68
N GLN A 17 32.31 -4.00 7.77
CA GLN A 17 33.53 -4.75 8.10
C GLN A 17 33.48 -5.36 9.51
N ASP A 18 32.97 -4.62 10.49
CA ASP A 18 32.79 -5.13 11.84
C ASP A 18 31.78 -6.30 11.86
N LEU A 19 30.72 -6.20 11.06
CA LEU A 19 29.70 -7.23 10.94
C LEU A 19 30.26 -8.53 10.34
N ASP A 20 31.26 -8.46 9.46
CA ASP A 20 31.93 -9.65 8.90
C ASP A 20 32.58 -10.53 9.97
N HIS A 21 32.95 -9.97 11.14
CA HIS A 21 33.45 -10.78 12.26
C HIS A 21 32.40 -11.76 12.80
N TYR A 22 31.12 -11.47 12.60
CA TYR A 22 30.01 -12.34 12.99
C TYR A 22 29.59 -13.30 11.87
N SER A 23 30.12 -13.15 10.65
CA SER A 23 29.74 -13.96 9.48
C SER A 23 30.02 -15.46 9.62
N GLN A 24 30.93 -15.87 10.51
CA GLN A 24 31.25 -17.28 10.74
C GLN A 24 30.57 -17.87 11.99
N ASP A 25 29.93 -17.03 12.81
CA ASP A 25 29.26 -17.46 14.02
C ASP A 25 27.84 -17.92 13.68
N ALA A 26 27.63 -19.23 13.67
CA ALA A 26 26.33 -19.86 13.46
C ALA A 26 25.53 -20.04 14.78
N SER A 27 25.93 -19.38 15.87
CA SER A 27 25.20 -19.47 17.14
C SER A 27 23.98 -18.56 17.16
N LEU A 28 22.97 -18.93 17.94
CA LEU A 28 21.78 -18.10 18.21
C LEU A 28 22.13 -16.70 18.77
N ASN A 29 23.29 -16.58 19.42
CA ASN A 29 23.78 -15.30 19.93
C ASN A 29 24.31 -14.38 18.81
N ALA A 30 24.62 -14.92 17.62
CA ALA A 30 25.14 -14.14 16.51
C ALA A 30 24.11 -13.11 16.02
N VAL A 31 22.84 -13.50 15.83
CA VAL A 31 21.76 -12.58 15.43
C VAL A 31 21.61 -11.45 16.45
N THR A 32 21.54 -11.79 17.75
CA THR A 32 21.42 -10.79 18.83
C THR A 32 22.63 -9.87 18.90
N SER A 33 23.84 -10.40 18.66
CA SER A 33 25.09 -9.62 18.67
C SER A 33 25.17 -8.68 17.46
N ILE A 34 24.76 -9.15 16.28
CA ILE A 34 24.65 -8.35 15.05
C ILE A 34 23.66 -7.21 15.26
N VAL A 35 22.46 -7.50 15.76
CA VAL A 35 21.45 -6.47 16.05
C VAL A 35 21.98 -5.47 17.09
N SER A 36 22.67 -5.94 18.12
CA SER A 36 23.29 -5.06 19.14
C SER A 36 24.40 -4.19 18.55
N ARG A 37 25.16 -4.69 17.58
CA ARG A 37 26.21 -3.92 16.90
C ARG A 37 25.61 -2.85 15.99
N ILE A 38 24.59 -3.20 15.20
CA ILE A 38 23.84 -2.25 14.37
C ILE A 38 23.23 -1.16 15.25
N MET A 39 22.64 -1.54 16.38
CA MET A 39 22.09 -0.62 17.37
C MET A 39 23.11 0.41 17.86
N ALA A 40 24.35 0.00 18.13
CA ALA A 40 25.39 0.92 18.60
C ALA A 40 25.71 2.04 17.58
N ASP A 41 25.51 1.77 16.28
CA ASP A 41 25.79 2.69 15.19
C ASP A 41 24.51 3.27 14.54
N ILE A 42 23.33 3.08 15.14
CA ILE A 42 22.03 3.48 14.58
C ILE A 42 21.97 4.98 14.20
N LYS A 43 22.64 5.83 14.97
CA LYS A 43 22.73 7.28 14.71
C LYS A 43 23.39 7.64 13.37
N PHE A 44 24.17 6.71 12.81
CA PHE A 44 24.83 6.88 11.51
C PHE A 44 24.02 6.27 10.35
N ILE A 45 22.95 5.51 10.65
CA ILE A 45 22.04 4.94 9.66
C ILE A 45 21.01 6.02 9.28
N ARG A 46 21.22 6.66 8.14
CA ARG A 46 20.51 7.89 7.79
C ARG A 46 19.10 7.60 7.35
N ASP A 47 18.93 6.62 6.47
CA ASP A 47 17.69 6.33 5.77
C ASP A 47 17.46 4.83 5.55
N GLU A 48 16.39 4.53 4.82
CA GLU A 48 16.04 3.17 4.41
C GLU A 48 17.09 2.56 3.47
N TYR A 49 17.80 3.37 2.69
CA TYR A 49 18.82 2.87 1.76
C TYR A 49 20.02 2.30 2.52
N ASP A 50 20.53 3.03 3.52
CA ASP A 50 21.61 2.54 4.39
C ASP A 50 21.16 1.25 5.11
N MET A 51 19.94 1.23 5.65
CA MET A 51 19.42 0.05 6.36
C MET A 51 19.24 -1.15 5.43
N ARG A 52 18.83 -0.93 4.18
CA ARG A 52 18.75 -1.98 3.17
C ARG A 52 20.11 -2.60 2.89
N ILE A 53 21.15 -1.79 2.72
CA ILE A 53 22.52 -2.30 2.50
C ILE A 53 22.95 -3.18 3.68
N ILE A 54 22.72 -2.71 4.91
CA ILE A 54 23.06 -3.48 6.12
C ILE A 54 22.27 -4.79 6.14
N ALA A 55 20.97 -4.74 5.87
CA ALA A 55 20.12 -5.93 5.89
C ALA A 55 20.56 -6.94 4.82
N GLU A 56 20.78 -6.52 3.57
CA GLU A 56 21.27 -7.39 2.50
C GLU A 56 22.61 -8.05 2.87
N HIS A 57 23.53 -7.29 3.48
CA HIS A 57 24.83 -7.82 3.91
C HIS A 57 24.72 -8.88 5.01
N VAL A 58 23.91 -8.63 6.05
CA VAL A 58 23.79 -9.60 7.17
C VAL A 58 23.00 -10.85 6.77
N LEU A 59 22.10 -10.75 5.79
CA LEU A 59 21.31 -11.90 5.33
C LEU A 59 22.14 -12.96 4.59
N ASP A 60 23.33 -12.61 4.11
CA ASP A 60 24.29 -13.57 3.56
C ASP A 60 24.95 -14.45 4.64
N PHE A 61 24.83 -14.08 5.92
CA PHE A 61 25.48 -14.80 7.00
C PHE A 61 24.73 -16.11 7.35
N PRO A 62 25.43 -17.18 7.78
CA PRO A 62 24.82 -18.45 8.16
C PRO A 62 23.75 -18.33 9.25
N ALA A 63 23.92 -17.37 10.18
CA ALA A 63 22.97 -17.10 11.26
C ALA A 63 21.57 -16.66 10.76
N PHE A 64 21.47 -16.16 9.53
CA PHE A 64 20.20 -15.72 8.92
C PHE A 64 19.62 -16.74 7.93
N GLN A 65 20.20 -17.95 7.83
CA GLN A 65 19.67 -19.01 6.98
C GLN A 65 18.49 -19.75 7.63
N ASP A 66 18.45 -19.85 8.96
CA ASP A 66 17.30 -20.41 9.70
C ASP A 66 16.38 -19.30 10.24
N LEU A 67 15.21 -19.19 9.62
CA LEU A 67 14.17 -18.24 10.03
C LEU A 67 13.68 -18.48 11.47
N SER A 68 13.68 -19.73 11.96
CA SER A 68 13.21 -20.05 13.31
C SER A 68 14.16 -19.49 14.37
N GLU A 69 15.47 -19.56 14.11
CA GLU A 69 16.50 -18.98 14.97
C GLU A 69 16.43 -17.45 14.92
N CYS A 70 16.32 -16.88 13.72
CA CYS A 70 16.17 -15.43 13.52
C CYS A 70 14.91 -14.88 14.23
N LEU A 71 13.75 -15.53 14.09
CA LEU A 71 12.52 -15.14 14.78
C LEU A 71 12.57 -15.37 16.30
N GLY A 72 13.36 -16.35 16.77
CA GLY A 72 13.60 -16.55 18.20
C GLY A 72 14.36 -15.38 18.84
N CYS A 73 15.26 -14.74 18.08
CA CYS A 73 16.02 -13.58 18.53
C CYS A 73 15.25 -12.26 18.36
N ILE A 74 14.34 -12.19 17.39
CA ILE A 74 13.55 -11.00 17.11
C ILE A 74 12.31 -10.96 17.99
N SER A 75 12.29 -10.02 18.93
CA SER A 75 11.20 -9.85 19.88
C SER A 75 9.89 -9.46 19.20
N ARG A 76 8.82 -10.19 19.49
CA ARG A 76 7.43 -9.82 19.09
C ARG A 76 6.79 -8.83 20.06
N HIS A 77 7.59 -7.99 20.72
CA HIS A 77 7.12 -7.15 21.82
C HIS A 77 6.89 -5.72 21.31
N PRO A 78 5.64 -5.34 20.93
CA PRO A 78 5.33 -3.98 20.47
C PRO A 78 5.64 -2.94 21.56
N GLU A 79 5.56 -3.33 22.83
CA GLU A 79 5.86 -2.47 23.98
C GLU A 79 7.35 -2.23 24.22
N SER A 80 8.25 -2.64 23.32
CA SER A 80 9.68 -2.38 23.50
C SER A 80 9.92 -0.87 23.68
N GLU A 81 10.52 -0.48 24.80
CA GLU A 81 10.89 0.92 25.06
C GLU A 81 11.89 1.44 24.01
N ASN A 82 12.63 0.53 23.36
CA ASN A 82 13.64 0.86 22.37
C ASN A 82 13.06 0.83 20.94
N ARG A 83 12.66 2.00 20.42
CA ARG A 83 12.14 2.18 19.05
C ARG A 83 13.17 1.87 17.95
N ASP A 84 14.44 2.17 18.22
CA ASP A 84 15.55 1.87 17.29
C ASP A 84 15.73 0.36 17.12
N LEU A 85 15.53 -0.41 18.19
CA LEU A 85 15.63 -1.87 18.16
C LEU A 85 14.53 -2.45 17.28
N LEU A 86 13.32 -1.94 17.48
CA LEU A 86 12.16 -2.33 16.71
C LEU A 86 12.36 -2.01 15.22
N TYR A 87 12.90 -0.83 14.90
CA TYR A 87 13.25 -0.47 13.53
C TYR A 87 14.22 -1.47 12.89
N ILE A 88 15.33 -1.78 13.57
CA ILE A 88 16.35 -2.72 13.06
C ILE A 88 15.74 -4.10 12.84
N GLN A 89 15.02 -4.61 13.84
CA GLN A 89 14.38 -5.93 13.80
C GLN A 89 13.38 -6.05 12.64
N LEU A 90 12.46 -5.08 12.51
CA LEU A 90 11.47 -5.08 11.43
C LEU A 90 12.12 -4.93 10.06
N SER A 91 13.17 -4.13 9.94
CA SER A 91 13.91 -3.93 8.68
C SER A 91 14.59 -5.23 8.25
N ILE A 92 15.26 -5.92 9.16
CA ILE A 92 15.86 -7.23 8.88
C ILE A 92 14.79 -8.22 8.44
N LEU A 93 13.65 -8.31 9.15
CA LEU A 93 12.55 -9.21 8.75
C LEU A 93 11.98 -8.88 7.36
N PHE A 94 11.80 -7.60 7.07
CA PHE A 94 11.28 -7.14 5.80
C PHE A 94 12.22 -7.52 4.65
N HIS A 95 13.51 -7.19 4.75
CA HIS A 95 14.50 -7.52 3.72
C HIS A 95 14.77 -9.03 3.61
N PHE A 96 14.65 -9.78 4.72
CA PHE A 96 14.69 -11.23 4.68
C PHE A 96 13.53 -11.79 3.87
N GLY A 97 12.33 -11.24 4.06
CA GLY A 97 11.14 -11.56 3.27
C GLY A 97 11.31 -11.28 1.78
N LEU A 98 11.90 -10.14 1.43
CA LEU A 98 12.19 -9.80 0.03
C LEU A 98 13.19 -10.77 -0.60
N SER A 99 14.23 -11.17 0.14
CA SER A 99 15.25 -12.10 -0.34
C SER A 99 14.73 -13.55 -0.42
N THR A 100 13.90 -13.94 0.54
CA THR A 100 13.31 -15.28 0.65
C THR A 100 11.79 -15.20 0.85
N PRO A 101 10.97 -15.22 -0.22
CA PRO A 101 9.52 -15.02 -0.14
C PRO A 101 8.76 -15.99 0.78
N ASN A 102 9.34 -17.16 1.09
CA ASN A 102 8.77 -18.11 2.05
C ASN A 102 8.69 -17.54 3.47
N VAL A 103 9.55 -16.58 3.81
CA VAL A 103 9.57 -15.90 5.12
C VAL A 103 8.25 -15.17 5.37
N PHE A 104 7.71 -14.43 4.39
CA PHE A 104 6.40 -13.76 4.55
C PHE A 104 5.28 -14.76 4.86
N ARG A 105 5.25 -15.90 4.17
CA ARG A 105 4.25 -16.95 4.45
C ARG A 105 4.43 -17.55 5.86
N ARG A 106 5.67 -17.60 6.36
CA ARG A 106 5.93 -18.06 7.73
C ARG A 106 5.51 -17.01 8.76
N LEU A 107 5.82 -15.72 8.54
CA LEU A 107 5.37 -14.63 9.40
C LEU A 107 3.84 -14.62 9.55
N VAL A 108 3.10 -14.86 8.47
CA VAL A 108 1.65 -15.02 8.51
C VAL A 108 1.23 -16.18 9.41
N ARG A 109 1.83 -17.38 9.25
CA ARG A 109 1.53 -18.56 10.09
C ARG A 109 1.84 -18.35 11.57
N ASP A 110 2.77 -17.44 11.83
CA ASP A 110 3.26 -17.09 13.15
C ASP A 110 2.49 -15.89 13.74
N ASP A 111 1.34 -15.49 13.17
CA ASP A 111 0.44 -14.43 13.64
C ASP A 111 1.09 -13.04 13.76
N TRP A 112 1.94 -12.67 12.79
CA TRP A 112 2.56 -11.34 12.77
C TRP A 112 1.60 -10.21 12.38
N ILE A 113 0.48 -10.47 11.70
CA ILE A 113 -0.45 -9.41 11.28
C ILE A 113 -1.04 -8.62 12.49
N PRO A 114 -1.57 -9.27 13.54
CA PRO A 114 -1.95 -8.56 14.77
C PRO A 114 -0.79 -7.77 15.40
N VAL A 115 0.41 -8.35 15.44
CA VAL A 115 1.60 -7.71 16.01
C VAL A 115 1.94 -6.41 15.26
N LEU A 116 1.87 -6.42 13.93
CA LEU A 116 2.13 -5.22 13.12
C LEU A 116 1.07 -4.15 13.32
N LYS A 117 -0.20 -4.53 13.49
CA LYS A 117 -1.26 -3.59 13.88
C LYS A 117 -0.94 -2.95 15.22
N ASP A 118 -0.61 -3.75 16.23
CA ASP A 118 -0.32 -3.26 17.57
C ASP A 118 0.90 -2.32 17.55
N ILE A 119 1.94 -2.65 16.77
CA ILE A 119 3.10 -1.76 16.56
C ILE A 119 2.67 -0.43 15.96
N LEU A 120 1.89 -0.44 14.87
CA LEU A 120 1.43 0.80 14.24
C LEU A 120 0.63 1.69 15.19
N LEU A 121 -0.15 1.10 16.09
CA LEU A 121 -0.98 1.85 17.03
C LEU A 121 -0.24 2.32 18.28
N LEU A 122 1.07 2.09 18.39
CA LEU A 122 1.88 2.61 19.49
C LEU A 122 1.93 4.14 19.46
N PRO A 123 1.87 4.81 20.63
CA PRO A 123 2.01 6.25 20.70
C PRO A 123 3.44 6.69 20.33
N ASP A 124 3.53 7.87 19.72
CA ASP A 124 4.78 8.54 19.34
C ASP A 124 5.75 7.64 18.55
N LEU A 125 5.20 6.84 17.63
CA LEU A 125 5.98 5.96 16.76
C LEU A 125 6.80 6.78 15.75
N ASP A 126 8.10 6.51 15.68
CA ASP A 126 8.98 7.11 14.67
C ASP A 126 8.48 6.79 13.25
N VAL A 127 8.61 7.74 12.33
CA VAL A 127 8.25 7.59 10.91
C VAL A 127 9.03 6.42 10.28
N LYS A 128 10.30 6.20 10.64
CA LYS A 128 11.10 5.07 10.13
C LYS A 128 10.53 3.73 10.54
N VAL A 129 10.12 3.59 11.82
CA VAL A 129 9.48 2.36 12.33
C VAL A 129 8.11 2.19 11.68
N SER A 130 7.32 3.27 11.59
CA SER A 130 6.02 3.28 10.93
C SER A 130 6.13 2.81 9.48
N HIS A 131 7.12 3.31 8.74
CA HIS A 131 7.32 2.99 7.34
C HIS A 131 7.62 1.51 7.12
N VAL A 132 8.60 0.94 7.83
CA VAL A 132 8.93 -0.48 7.68
C VAL A 132 7.79 -1.39 8.15
N THR A 133 7.04 -0.97 9.19
CA THR A 133 5.88 -1.71 9.67
C THR A 133 4.77 -1.74 8.61
N VAL A 134 4.48 -0.60 7.97
CA VAL A 134 3.52 -0.49 6.87
C VAL A 134 3.94 -1.37 5.69
N LEU A 135 5.22 -1.31 5.29
CA LEU A 135 5.75 -2.12 4.19
C LEU A 135 5.60 -3.62 4.47
N LEU A 136 5.96 -4.05 5.67
CA LEU A 136 5.83 -5.45 6.07
C LEU A 136 4.37 -5.89 6.11
N PHE A 137 3.48 -5.09 6.71
CA PHE A 137 2.05 -5.39 6.81
C PHE A 137 1.43 -5.51 5.40
N ASP A 138 1.74 -4.58 4.51
CA ASP A 138 1.27 -4.62 3.13
C ASP A 138 1.71 -5.91 2.42
N HIS A 139 2.98 -6.31 2.55
CA HIS A 139 3.47 -7.56 1.96
C HIS A 139 2.80 -8.80 2.56
N LEU A 140 2.60 -8.85 3.89
CA LEU A 140 1.91 -9.97 4.53
C LEU A 140 0.47 -10.11 4.01
N CYS A 141 -0.25 -8.98 3.88
CA CYS A 141 -1.60 -8.97 3.32
C CYS A 141 -1.65 -9.25 1.82
N GLN A 142 -0.56 -9.09 1.06
CA GLN A 142 -0.52 -9.49 -0.35
C GLN A 142 -0.34 -11.01 -0.52
N VAL A 143 0.47 -11.65 0.33
CA VAL A 143 0.74 -13.10 0.25
C VAL A 143 -0.26 -13.97 0.99
N HIS A 144 -1.13 -13.37 1.82
CA HIS A 144 -2.13 -14.06 2.62
C HIS A 144 -3.54 -13.58 2.30
N GLU A 145 -4.47 -14.52 2.13
CA GLU A 145 -5.89 -14.23 2.07
C GLU A 145 -6.47 -14.40 3.47
N MET A 146 -6.91 -13.29 4.07
CA MET A 146 -7.36 -13.26 5.45
C MET A 146 -8.70 -13.98 5.61
N SER A 147 -8.81 -14.80 6.64
CA SER A 147 -10.08 -15.40 7.06
C SER A 147 -11.04 -14.35 7.65
N LEU A 148 -12.32 -14.70 7.79
CA LEU A 148 -13.34 -13.81 8.38
C LEU A 148 -12.94 -13.27 9.76
N HIS A 149 -12.30 -14.11 10.58
CA HIS A 149 -11.85 -13.72 11.91
C HIS A 149 -10.66 -12.75 11.84
N GLU A 150 -9.71 -12.99 10.94
CA GLU A 150 -8.56 -12.10 10.78
C GLU A 150 -8.97 -10.72 10.23
N LEU A 151 -10.05 -10.63 9.44
CA LEU A 151 -10.56 -9.34 8.97
C LEU A 151 -11.00 -8.40 10.09
N ASP A 152 -11.28 -8.90 11.30
CA ASP A 152 -11.55 -8.04 12.46
C ASP A 152 -10.31 -7.27 12.92
N ILE A 153 -9.11 -7.70 12.53
CA ILE A 153 -7.88 -6.93 12.71
C ILE A 153 -7.98 -5.60 11.94
N ILE A 154 -8.60 -5.60 10.76
CA ILE A 154 -8.83 -4.41 9.93
C ILE A 154 -10.04 -3.62 10.46
N ASP A 155 -9.91 -3.07 11.66
CA ASP A 155 -10.97 -2.29 12.31
C ASP A 155 -10.92 -0.80 11.94
N THR A 156 -11.94 -0.08 12.42
CA THR A 156 -12.07 1.37 12.22
C THR A 156 -10.92 2.16 12.84
N GLN A 157 -10.28 1.64 13.90
CA GLN A 157 -9.15 2.31 14.55
C GLN A 157 -7.92 2.28 13.65
N LEU A 158 -7.55 1.10 13.14
CA LEU A 158 -6.43 0.94 12.21
C LEU A 158 -6.63 1.80 10.96
N LEU A 159 -7.82 1.73 10.35
CA LEU A 159 -8.10 2.48 9.11
C LEU A 159 -8.06 4.00 9.33
N ASN A 160 -8.60 4.51 10.45
CA ASN A 160 -8.49 5.93 10.77
C ASN A 160 -7.04 6.35 11.01
N TYR A 161 -6.26 5.55 11.75
CA TYR A 161 -4.86 5.81 12.01
C TYR A 161 -4.05 5.89 10.71
N LEU A 162 -4.23 4.95 9.78
CA LEU A 162 -3.56 4.99 8.47
C LEU A 162 -3.94 6.22 7.65
N CYS A 163 -5.22 6.62 7.68
CA CYS A 163 -5.65 7.88 7.04
C CYS A 163 -5.02 9.11 7.71
N GLU A 164 -4.89 9.13 9.03
CA GLU A 164 -4.24 10.21 9.78
C GLU A 164 -2.74 10.29 9.52
N LEU A 165 -2.07 9.14 9.36
CA LEU A 165 -0.67 9.09 8.94
C LEU A 165 -0.48 9.87 7.65
N VAL A 166 -1.27 9.59 6.61
CA VAL A 166 -1.16 10.29 5.31
C VAL A 166 -1.47 11.79 5.43
N GLU A 167 -2.43 12.19 6.26
CA GLU A 167 -2.76 13.60 6.44
C GLU A 167 -1.72 14.36 7.27
N SER A 168 -1.04 13.69 8.20
CA SER A 168 -0.04 14.31 9.09
C SER A 168 1.33 14.49 8.43
N SER A 169 1.72 13.60 7.51
CA SER A 169 3.00 13.60 6.79
C SER A 169 3.00 14.46 5.50
N ARG A 170 2.13 15.48 5.44
CA ARG A 170 1.88 16.27 4.23
C ARG A 170 3.17 16.91 3.68
N ASN A 171 3.63 16.40 2.54
CA ASN A 171 4.81 16.81 1.76
C ASN A 171 6.20 16.38 2.28
N ASP A 172 6.30 15.69 3.42
CA ASP A 172 7.61 15.41 4.02
C ASP A 172 8.23 14.09 3.55
N ASN A 173 7.41 13.09 3.18
CA ASN A 173 7.92 11.78 2.74
C ASN A 173 6.98 11.07 1.75
N GLU A 174 7.22 11.30 0.44
CA GLU A 174 6.42 10.69 -0.64
C GLU A 174 6.45 9.15 -0.61
N SER A 175 7.60 8.54 -0.28
CA SER A 175 7.73 7.07 -0.24
C SER A 175 6.89 6.46 0.87
N PHE A 176 6.92 7.08 2.06
CA PHE A 176 6.10 6.66 3.18
C PHE A 176 4.60 6.79 2.86
N ASN A 177 4.18 7.94 2.30
CA ASN A 177 2.78 8.15 1.92
C ASN A 177 2.32 7.13 0.88
N TYR A 178 3.16 6.85 -0.12
CA TYR A 178 2.89 5.82 -1.10
C TYR A 178 2.71 4.43 -0.45
N ALA A 179 3.58 4.05 0.50
CA ALA A 179 3.46 2.79 1.23
C ALA A 179 2.17 2.69 2.05
N VAL A 180 1.77 3.77 2.74
CA VAL A 180 0.53 3.81 3.54
C VAL A 180 -0.71 3.70 2.65
N ILE A 181 -0.74 4.42 1.52
CA ILE A 181 -1.86 4.31 0.57
C ILE A 181 -1.91 2.91 -0.05
N ARG A 182 -0.76 2.32 -0.39
CA ARG A 182 -0.70 0.96 -0.92
C ARG A 182 -1.27 -0.04 0.09
N LEU A 183 -0.90 0.08 1.37
CA LEU A 183 -1.48 -0.71 2.44
C LEU A 183 -3.00 -0.53 2.52
N LEU A 184 -3.52 0.71 2.50
CA LEU A 184 -4.97 0.97 2.52
C LEU A 184 -5.70 0.30 1.34
N ILE A 185 -5.12 0.33 0.14
CA ILE A 185 -5.64 -0.35 -1.04
C ILE A 185 -5.65 -1.88 -0.84
N THR A 186 -4.54 -2.45 -0.33
CA THR A 186 -4.42 -3.87 -0.03
C THR A 186 -5.44 -4.33 1.01
N LEU A 187 -5.60 -3.58 2.10
CA LEU A 187 -6.58 -3.86 3.16
C LEU A 187 -8.01 -3.78 2.65
N ASN A 188 -8.33 -2.78 1.81
CA ASN A 188 -9.63 -2.72 1.13
C ASN A 188 -9.85 -3.96 0.24
N GLY A 189 -8.83 -4.40 -0.49
CA GLY A 189 -8.87 -5.63 -1.27
C GLY A 189 -9.22 -6.85 -0.42
N GLN A 190 -8.60 -6.99 0.76
CA GLN A 190 -8.91 -8.06 1.72
C GLN A 190 -10.38 -8.00 2.20
N LEU A 191 -10.88 -6.80 2.52
CA LEU A 191 -12.29 -6.60 2.90
C LEU A 191 -13.27 -6.94 1.76
N MET A 192 -12.90 -6.68 0.50
CA MET A 192 -13.76 -6.89 -0.67
C MET A 192 -13.81 -8.34 -1.19
N LYS A 193 -12.78 -9.15 -0.93
CA LYS A 193 -12.76 -10.57 -1.35
C LYS A 193 -13.90 -11.37 -0.72
N MET A 194 -14.35 -10.98 0.47
CA MET A 194 -15.42 -11.66 1.20
C MET A 194 -16.80 -11.08 0.84
N ARG A 195 -17.24 -11.28 -0.43
CA ARG A 195 -18.54 -10.88 -1.02
C ARG A 195 -19.81 -11.49 -0.38
N GLY A 196 -19.72 -11.98 0.87
CA GLY A 196 -20.81 -12.64 1.59
C GLY A 196 -21.31 -11.91 2.85
N SER A 197 -20.55 -10.96 3.39
CA SER A 197 -21.00 -10.13 4.53
C SER A 197 -21.25 -8.70 4.05
N VAL A 198 -22.52 -8.32 3.95
CA VAL A 198 -22.94 -6.95 3.63
C VAL A 198 -22.33 -5.93 4.62
N ALA A 199 -21.89 -6.36 5.81
CA ALA A 199 -21.31 -5.50 6.83
C ALA A 199 -19.81 -5.20 6.67
N THR A 200 -19.02 -6.02 5.99
CA THR A 200 -17.55 -5.83 5.89
C THR A 200 -17.11 -4.95 4.72
N HIS A 201 -17.92 -4.84 3.66
CA HIS A 201 -17.59 -4.04 2.47
C HIS A 201 -17.54 -2.54 2.74
N ASP A 202 -18.31 -2.09 3.73
CA ASP A 202 -18.48 -0.67 3.99
C ASP A 202 -17.49 -0.12 5.01
N ARG A 203 -16.64 -0.94 5.66
CA ARG A 203 -15.87 -0.45 6.82
C ARG A 203 -14.92 0.69 6.44
N PHE A 204 -14.16 0.53 5.35
CA PHE A 204 -13.30 1.60 4.87
C PHE A 204 -14.09 2.78 4.31
N LEU A 205 -15.17 2.54 3.58
CA LEU A 205 -16.03 3.61 3.05
C LEU A 205 -16.71 4.43 4.16
N ARG A 206 -17.09 3.79 5.28
CA ARG A 206 -17.63 4.44 6.49
C ARG A 206 -16.57 5.28 7.20
N VAL A 207 -15.31 4.83 7.20
CA VAL A 207 -14.19 5.65 7.68
C VAL A 207 -14.04 6.89 6.80
N LEU A 208 -14.07 6.74 5.47
CA LEU A 208 -13.98 7.87 4.55
C LEU A 208 -15.17 8.83 4.66
N GLU A 209 -16.39 8.32 4.90
CA GLU A 209 -17.59 9.12 5.14
C GLU A 209 -17.43 10.07 6.33
N GLN A 210 -16.76 9.63 7.39
CA GLN A 210 -16.48 10.47 8.56
C GLN A 210 -15.39 11.53 8.31
N ARG A 211 -14.69 11.44 7.18
CA ARG A 211 -13.48 12.22 6.87
C ARG A 211 -13.58 13.06 5.59
N LEU A 212 -14.78 13.29 5.06
CA LEU A 212 -14.98 13.99 3.77
C LEU A 212 -14.23 15.34 3.68
N ASN A 213 -14.16 16.10 4.78
CA ASN A 213 -13.50 17.42 4.82
C ASN A 213 -12.06 17.38 5.38
N HIS A 214 -11.55 16.19 5.67
CA HIS A 214 -10.26 15.96 6.34
C HIS A 214 -9.38 14.96 5.59
N SER A 215 -9.67 14.71 4.30
CA SER A 215 -9.01 13.68 3.48
C SER A 215 -8.32 14.26 2.24
N LYS A 216 -7.89 15.52 2.26
CA LYS A 216 -7.32 16.17 1.07
C LYS A 216 -6.00 15.51 0.65
N THR A 217 -5.09 15.28 1.59
CA THR A 217 -3.79 14.67 1.28
C THR A 217 -3.99 13.22 0.86
N LEU A 218 -4.92 12.52 1.50
CA LEU A 218 -5.33 11.16 1.17
C LEU A 218 -5.83 11.05 -0.28
N THR A 219 -6.75 11.92 -0.71
CA THR A 219 -7.28 11.89 -2.08
C THR A 219 -6.23 12.23 -3.12
N GLU A 220 -5.38 13.23 -2.86
CA GLU A 220 -4.24 13.57 -3.70
C GLU A 220 -3.30 12.35 -3.87
N ASN A 221 -2.98 11.64 -2.78
CA ASN A 221 -2.12 10.46 -2.86
C ASN A 221 -2.82 9.24 -3.49
N LEU A 222 -4.14 9.08 -3.36
CA LEU A 222 -4.89 8.04 -4.09
C LEU A 222 -4.80 8.25 -5.61
N ILE A 223 -4.92 9.49 -6.08
CA ILE A 223 -4.77 9.85 -7.50
C ILE A 223 -3.33 9.63 -7.96
N PHE A 224 -2.36 10.01 -7.11
CA PHE A 224 -0.95 9.78 -7.38
C PHE A 224 -0.63 8.30 -7.57
N VAL A 225 -1.10 7.43 -6.66
CA VAL A 225 -0.95 5.98 -6.78
C VAL A 225 -1.67 5.46 -8.02
N PHE A 226 -2.89 5.92 -8.31
CA PHE A 226 -3.62 5.51 -9.52
C PHE A 226 -2.86 5.85 -10.81
N ASN A 227 -2.20 7.01 -10.85
CA ASN A 227 -1.40 7.45 -12.00
C ASN A 227 -0.05 6.72 -12.13
N ARG A 228 0.50 6.20 -11.02
CA ARG A 228 1.82 5.55 -10.95
C ARG A 228 1.78 4.04 -10.72
N ALA A 229 0.60 3.43 -10.62
CA ALA A 229 0.46 1.99 -10.49
C ALA A 229 1.15 1.30 -11.67
N ASP A 230 2.19 0.54 -11.37
CA ASP A 230 3.11 -0.09 -12.31
C ASP A 230 2.85 -1.58 -12.50
N THR A 231 2.12 -2.19 -11.56
CA THR A 231 1.67 -3.58 -11.62
C THR A 231 0.17 -3.67 -11.93
N PRO A 232 -0.26 -4.62 -12.79
CA PRO A 232 -1.69 -4.82 -13.07
C PRO A 232 -2.54 -5.08 -11.84
N GLU A 233 -1.97 -5.77 -10.83
CA GLU A 233 -2.63 -6.11 -9.58
C GLU A 233 -2.91 -4.85 -8.75
N LEU A 234 -1.92 -3.97 -8.58
CA LEU A 234 -2.10 -2.70 -7.88
C LEU A 234 -3.09 -1.82 -8.63
N GLN A 235 -2.95 -1.72 -9.96
CA GLN A 235 -3.81 -0.92 -10.82
C GLN A 235 -5.28 -1.36 -10.76
N LEU A 236 -5.53 -2.67 -10.77
CA LEU A 236 -6.86 -3.22 -10.57
C LEU A 236 -7.40 -2.91 -9.17
N SER A 237 -6.57 -3.06 -8.14
CA SER A 237 -6.99 -2.85 -6.74
C SER A 237 -7.35 -1.40 -6.44
N ILE A 238 -6.56 -0.43 -6.91
CA ILE A 238 -6.90 0.99 -6.81
C ILE A 238 -8.13 1.34 -7.64
N THR A 239 -8.29 0.75 -8.83
CA THR A 239 -9.48 0.96 -9.67
C THR A 239 -10.74 0.47 -8.95
N ILE A 240 -10.66 -0.69 -8.31
CA ILE A 240 -11.76 -1.26 -7.52
C ILE A 240 -12.08 -0.39 -6.30
N LEU A 241 -11.07 0.14 -5.60
CA LEU A 241 -11.28 1.07 -4.49
C LEU A 241 -12.00 2.34 -4.96
N LEU A 242 -11.53 2.96 -6.05
CA LEU A 242 -12.17 4.16 -6.62
C LEU A 242 -13.63 3.88 -7.02
N ILE A 243 -13.91 2.73 -7.63
CA ILE A 243 -15.28 2.30 -7.91
C ILE A 243 -16.09 2.27 -6.61
N GLY A 244 -15.58 1.65 -5.54
CA GLY A 244 -16.25 1.62 -4.24
C GLY A 244 -16.59 3.01 -3.72
N ILE A 245 -15.63 3.94 -3.77
CA ILE A 245 -15.78 5.33 -3.31
C ILE A 245 -16.89 6.06 -4.09
N PHE A 246 -16.89 5.98 -5.43
CA PHE A 246 -17.90 6.68 -6.25
C PHE A 246 -19.28 5.99 -6.25
N GLN A 247 -19.32 4.66 -6.03
CA GLN A 247 -20.57 3.92 -5.91
C GLN A 247 -21.29 4.22 -4.59
N TYR A 248 -20.56 4.40 -3.49
CA TYR A 248 -21.13 4.71 -2.18
C TYR A 248 -21.48 6.19 -2.08
N THR A 249 -22.78 6.50 -2.09
CA THR A 249 -23.30 7.88 -2.15
C THR A 249 -22.66 8.83 -1.13
N PRO A 250 -22.47 8.46 0.15
CA PRO A 250 -21.85 9.36 1.13
C PRO A 250 -20.40 9.77 0.79
N THR A 251 -19.63 8.94 0.09
CA THR A 251 -18.24 9.23 -0.29
C THR A 251 -18.08 9.74 -1.72
N ARG A 252 -19.18 9.91 -2.47
CA ARG A 252 -19.12 10.31 -3.89
C ARG A 252 -18.43 11.65 -4.12
N ASN A 253 -18.62 12.59 -3.19
CA ASN A 253 -18.06 13.96 -3.27
C ASN A 253 -16.72 14.10 -2.54
N LEU A 254 -16.03 12.98 -2.28
CA LEU A 254 -14.72 12.98 -1.60
C LEU A 254 -13.64 13.69 -2.44
N PHE A 255 -13.71 13.58 -3.77
CA PHE A 255 -12.74 14.16 -4.69
C PHE A 255 -13.19 15.56 -5.17
N TYR A 256 -12.24 16.47 -5.38
CA TYR A 256 -12.54 17.77 -5.98
C TYR A 256 -12.81 17.63 -7.49
N THR A 257 -13.50 18.60 -8.07
CA THR A 257 -13.83 18.60 -9.52
C THR A 257 -12.60 18.51 -10.43
N ASN A 258 -11.48 19.12 -10.02
CA ASN A 258 -10.21 19.02 -10.75
C ASN A 258 -9.66 17.58 -10.73
N ASP A 259 -9.79 16.89 -9.59
CA ASP A 259 -9.34 15.51 -9.41
C ASP A 259 -10.12 14.55 -10.32
N LEU A 260 -11.42 14.77 -10.50
CA LEU A 260 -12.26 13.97 -11.40
C LEU A 260 -11.71 13.97 -12.82
N THR A 261 -11.23 15.11 -13.30
CA THR A 261 -10.63 15.23 -14.64
C THR A 261 -9.35 14.40 -14.73
N VAL A 262 -8.48 14.47 -13.71
CA VAL A 262 -7.25 13.67 -13.65
C VAL A 262 -7.56 12.17 -13.63
N ILE A 263 -8.53 11.74 -12.83
CA ILE A 263 -8.96 10.33 -12.76
C ILE A 263 -9.47 9.86 -14.12
N LEU A 264 -10.26 10.67 -14.83
CA LEU A 264 -10.75 10.33 -16.17
C LEU A 264 -9.62 10.25 -17.20
N ASP A 265 -8.69 11.21 -17.19
CA ASP A 265 -7.54 11.21 -18.10
C ASP A 265 -6.65 9.99 -17.91
N VAL A 266 -6.34 9.65 -16.65
CA VAL A 266 -5.63 8.41 -16.31
C VAL A 266 -6.43 7.20 -16.78
N GLY A 267 -7.70 7.08 -16.39
CA GLY A 267 -8.52 5.92 -16.75
C GLY A 267 -8.66 5.70 -18.26
N ILE A 268 -8.82 6.77 -19.05
CA ILE A 268 -8.87 6.71 -20.52
C ILE A 268 -7.53 6.25 -21.10
N ARG A 269 -6.42 6.79 -20.61
CA ARG A 269 -5.07 6.39 -21.04
C ARG A 269 -4.81 4.92 -20.72
N GLU A 270 -5.19 4.46 -19.54
CA GLU A 270 -4.99 3.08 -19.11
C GLU A 270 -5.84 2.10 -19.91
N ILE A 271 -7.10 2.45 -20.23
CA ILE A 271 -7.93 1.68 -21.16
C ILE A 271 -7.20 1.43 -22.48
N GLN A 272 -6.59 2.46 -23.07
CA GLN A 272 -5.86 2.31 -24.33
C GLN A 272 -4.65 1.38 -24.21
N ARG A 273 -4.01 1.34 -23.03
CA ARG A 273 -2.87 0.45 -22.78
C ARG A 273 -3.30 -1.01 -22.60
N VAL A 274 -4.44 -1.27 -21.96
CA VAL A 274 -4.83 -2.62 -21.52
C VAL A 274 -5.90 -3.30 -22.36
N HIS A 275 -6.51 -2.60 -23.32
CA HIS A 275 -7.69 -3.04 -24.07
C HIS A 275 -7.60 -4.43 -24.74
N ASP A 276 -6.39 -4.91 -25.05
CA ASP A 276 -6.12 -6.21 -25.64
C ASP A 276 -5.27 -7.14 -24.75
N GLN A 277 -4.85 -6.67 -23.57
CA GLN A 277 -3.91 -7.37 -22.69
C GLN A 277 -4.56 -7.86 -21.39
N ASN A 278 -5.39 -7.03 -20.75
CA ASN A 278 -5.98 -7.33 -19.45
C ASN A 278 -7.47 -6.97 -19.42
N GLU A 279 -8.30 -7.97 -19.71
CA GLU A 279 -9.76 -7.81 -19.74
C GLU A 279 -10.36 -7.46 -18.37
N GLU A 280 -9.79 -7.98 -17.28
CA GLU A 280 -10.33 -7.73 -15.94
C GLU A 280 -10.16 -6.26 -15.55
N LEU A 281 -8.95 -5.73 -15.77
CA LEU A 281 -8.67 -4.31 -15.56
C LEU A 281 -9.45 -3.43 -16.54
N LEU A 282 -9.56 -3.81 -17.81
CA LEU A 282 -10.42 -3.12 -18.78
C LEU A 282 -11.86 -3.02 -18.28
N HIS A 283 -12.42 -4.13 -17.80
CA HIS A 283 -13.78 -4.18 -17.27
C HIS A 283 -13.96 -3.25 -16.05
N ALA A 284 -12.98 -3.24 -15.14
CA ALA A 284 -13.00 -2.35 -13.98
C ALA A 284 -12.92 -0.87 -14.40
N LEU A 285 -12.02 -0.51 -15.30
CA LEU A 285 -11.89 0.87 -15.80
C LEU A 285 -13.16 1.34 -16.51
N VAL A 286 -13.77 0.50 -17.35
CA VAL A 286 -15.07 0.79 -18.00
C VAL A 286 -16.18 1.02 -16.97
N LYS A 287 -16.14 0.31 -15.83
CA LYS A 287 -17.09 0.53 -14.73
C LYS A 287 -16.79 1.83 -13.96
N LEU A 288 -15.53 2.24 -13.85
CA LEU A 288 -15.11 3.44 -13.11
C LEU A 288 -15.52 4.74 -13.81
N LEU A 289 -15.19 4.91 -15.09
CA LEU A 289 -15.35 6.20 -15.79
C LEU A 289 -16.75 6.85 -15.65
N PRO A 290 -17.86 6.12 -15.80
CA PRO A 290 -19.21 6.71 -15.72
C PRO A 290 -19.54 7.22 -14.32
N LEU A 291 -19.04 6.54 -13.28
CA LEU A 291 -19.25 6.93 -11.89
C LEU A 291 -18.56 8.26 -11.61
N VAL A 292 -17.35 8.45 -12.14
CA VAL A 292 -16.61 9.71 -12.06
C VAL A 292 -17.35 10.82 -12.81
N VAL A 293 -17.88 10.52 -14.00
CA VAL A 293 -18.64 11.51 -14.80
C VAL A 293 -19.88 12.01 -14.06
N VAL A 294 -20.70 11.10 -13.52
CA VAL A 294 -21.92 11.42 -12.76
C VAL A 294 -21.62 12.13 -11.43
N SER A 295 -20.37 12.10 -10.97
CA SER A 295 -19.93 12.80 -9.75
C SER A 295 -19.55 14.27 -9.98
N GLY A 296 -19.81 14.83 -11.17
CA GLY A 296 -19.63 16.25 -11.47
C GLY A 296 -18.44 16.56 -12.40
N ALA A 297 -18.05 15.62 -13.26
CA ALA A 297 -17.03 15.89 -14.28
C ALA A 297 -17.55 16.84 -15.37
N SER A 298 -16.64 17.50 -16.08
CA SER A 298 -17.01 18.46 -17.14
C SER A 298 -17.75 17.81 -18.31
N SER A 299 -18.56 18.60 -19.02
CA SER A 299 -19.23 18.16 -20.26
C SER A 299 -18.26 17.72 -21.36
N THR A 300 -17.05 18.29 -21.39
CA THR A 300 -15.97 17.85 -22.28
C THR A 300 -15.51 16.44 -21.92
N SER A 301 -15.30 16.16 -20.63
CA SER A 301 -14.89 14.85 -20.13
C SER A 301 -15.99 13.80 -20.37
N HIS A 302 -17.26 14.14 -20.19
CA HIS A 302 -18.40 13.28 -20.53
C HIS A 302 -18.35 12.82 -22.00
N LYS A 303 -18.19 13.77 -22.94
CA LYS A 303 -18.07 13.46 -24.37
C LYS A 303 -16.85 12.57 -24.68
N GLN A 304 -15.71 12.83 -24.04
CA GLN A 304 -14.51 12.00 -24.21
C GLN A 304 -14.73 10.56 -23.75
N VAL A 305 -15.35 10.35 -22.58
CA VAL A 305 -15.69 9.02 -22.05
C VAL A 305 -16.61 8.29 -23.01
N VAL A 306 -17.72 8.91 -23.45
CA VAL A 306 -18.67 8.28 -24.40
C VAL A 306 -17.98 7.88 -25.70
N ASN A 307 -17.11 8.73 -26.24
CA ASN A 307 -16.35 8.43 -27.47
C ASN A 307 -15.41 7.22 -27.30
N VAL A 308 -14.70 7.13 -26.17
CA VAL A 308 -13.79 6.01 -25.88
C VAL A 308 -14.58 4.71 -25.73
N LEU A 309 -15.70 4.74 -25.00
CA LEU A 309 -16.55 3.58 -24.80
C LEU A 309 -17.16 3.05 -26.11
N ASN A 310 -17.63 3.93 -27.00
CA ASN A 310 -18.14 3.52 -28.31
C ASN A 310 -17.06 2.83 -29.17
N LYS A 311 -15.84 3.36 -29.19
CA LYS A 311 -14.70 2.73 -29.89
C LYS A 311 -14.39 1.33 -29.34
N LEU A 312 -14.44 1.16 -28.01
CA LEU A 312 -14.23 -0.14 -27.38
C LEU A 312 -15.34 -1.15 -27.70
N ASN A 313 -16.59 -0.70 -27.82
CA ASN A 313 -17.72 -1.57 -28.17
C ASN A 313 -17.56 -2.16 -29.59
N GLU A 314 -17.03 -1.36 -30.52
CA GLU A 314 -16.72 -1.76 -31.90
C GLU A 314 -15.49 -2.66 -32.01
N SER A 315 -14.54 -2.57 -31.07
CA SER A 315 -13.33 -3.38 -31.06
C SER A 315 -13.62 -4.89 -31.05
N ALA A 316 -12.86 -5.66 -31.83
CA ALA A 316 -12.92 -7.11 -31.86
C ALA A 316 -12.30 -7.76 -30.60
N PHE A 317 -11.41 -7.05 -29.90
CA PHE A 317 -10.67 -7.56 -28.74
C PHE A 317 -11.49 -7.55 -27.44
N THR A 318 -12.45 -6.64 -27.33
CA THR A 318 -13.29 -6.49 -26.12
C THR A 318 -14.20 -7.70 -25.93
N LYS A 319 -14.12 -8.38 -24.78
CA LYS A 319 -14.98 -9.57 -24.54
C LYS A 319 -16.44 -9.20 -24.29
N LEU A 320 -17.32 -10.16 -24.51
CA LEU A 320 -18.78 -9.99 -24.43
C LEU A 320 -19.28 -9.41 -23.07
N PRO A 321 -18.76 -9.81 -21.89
CA PRO A 321 -19.20 -9.23 -20.62
C PRO A 321 -18.94 -7.72 -20.55
N THR A 322 -17.78 -7.28 -21.02
CA THR A 322 -17.40 -5.87 -21.06
C THR A 322 -18.18 -5.11 -22.11
N LYS A 323 -18.42 -5.69 -23.30
CA LYS A 323 -19.32 -5.08 -24.30
C LYS A 323 -20.72 -4.82 -23.75
N ARG A 324 -21.30 -5.78 -23.02
CA ARG A 324 -22.60 -5.61 -22.36
C ARG A 324 -22.58 -4.49 -21.33
N LEU A 325 -21.50 -4.40 -20.53
CA LEU A 325 -21.31 -3.30 -19.59
C LEU A 325 -21.24 -1.96 -20.31
N ILE A 326 -20.44 -1.85 -21.38
CA ILE A 326 -20.30 -0.63 -22.18
C ILE A 326 -21.66 -0.17 -22.71
N GLN A 327 -22.44 -1.06 -23.33
CA GLN A 327 -23.74 -0.73 -23.90
C GLN A 327 -24.71 -0.16 -22.85
N ARG A 328 -24.77 -0.79 -21.67
CA ARG A 328 -25.58 -0.31 -20.55
C ARG A 328 -25.12 1.07 -20.08
N VAL A 329 -23.82 1.23 -19.84
CA VAL A 329 -23.22 2.46 -19.34
C VAL A 329 -23.42 3.63 -20.31
N VAL A 330 -23.23 3.40 -21.61
CA VAL A 330 -23.42 4.46 -22.63
C VAL A 330 -24.88 4.89 -22.68
N ALA A 331 -25.83 3.95 -22.54
CA ALA A 331 -27.24 4.30 -22.43
C ALA A 331 -27.54 5.14 -21.19
N GLU A 332 -26.98 4.78 -20.02
CA GLU A 332 -27.11 5.56 -18.78
C GLU A 332 -26.52 6.98 -18.91
N LEU A 333 -25.32 7.10 -19.51
CA LEU A 333 -24.67 8.40 -19.73
C LEU A 333 -25.41 9.28 -20.75
N SER A 334 -26.14 8.69 -21.68
CA SER A 334 -26.95 9.43 -22.67
C SER A 334 -28.24 9.99 -22.06
N LEU A 335 -28.75 9.37 -21.00
CA LEU A 335 -29.87 9.91 -20.21
C LEU A 335 -29.41 11.00 -19.25
N TYR A 336 -28.12 11.01 -18.92
CA TYR A 336 -27.47 12.04 -18.13
C TYR A 336 -27.09 13.23 -19.03
N ASP A 337 -28.09 13.96 -19.52
CA ASP A 337 -27.87 15.28 -20.11
C ASP A 337 -27.46 16.21 -18.97
N GLY A 338 -26.23 16.70 -18.99
CA GLY A 338 -25.57 17.49 -17.95
C GLY A 338 -26.28 18.80 -17.57
N HIS A 339 -27.46 18.70 -16.97
CA HIS A 339 -28.07 19.75 -16.18
C HIS A 339 -27.27 19.85 -14.89
N ASP A 340 -26.36 20.83 -14.88
CA ASP A 340 -25.86 21.47 -13.67
C ASP A 340 -27.03 21.77 -12.70
N PRO A 341 -26.88 21.56 -11.39
CA PRO A 341 -27.61 22.36 -10.42
C PRO A 341 -27.13 23.82 -10.39
#